data_AF-A0A920ESJ6-F1
#
_entry.id   AF-A0A920ESJ6-F1
#
_cell.length_a   1.000
_cell.length_b   1.000
_cell.length_c   1.000
_cell.angle_alpha   90.00
_cell.angle_beta   90.00
_cell.angle_gamma   90.00
#
_symmetry.space_group_name_H-M   'P 1'
#
loop_
_entity.id
_entity.type
_entity.pdbx_description
1 polymer ?
#
loop_
_entity_poly.entity_id
_entity_poly.type
_entity_poly.pdbx_seq_one_letter_code
_entity_poly.pdbx_strand_id
1 'polypeptide(L)'
;MQACCRWEIPIGISFAFRGAKSKAAGAPLDIIVPSEGVGWDMEATAIVAGTSKLEAAQKLVDFSVTKEANEMYNEGYAVVAYPGVAKPVEHFPEGLIEAMIPNDFEFAANNRARILKEWQSRYDGKSDPK
;
A
#
# COMPACT_ATOMS: atom_id res chain seq x y z
N MET A 1 -6.46 3.25 11.07
CA MET A 1 -7.03 1.95 11.51
C MET A 1 -7.22 1.86 13.02
N GLN A 2 -6.21 2.12 13.85
CA GLN A 2 -6.30 1.94 15.31
C GLN A 2 -7.51 2.63 15.99
N ALA A 3 -7.91 3.83 15.55
CA ALA A 3 -9.08 4.53 16.08
C ALA A 3 -10.43 3.91 15.64
N CYS A 4 -10.51 3.40 14.42
CA CYS A 4 -11.70 2.71 13.93
C CYS A 4 -11.92 1.39 14.69
N CYS A 5 -10.85 0.66 15.00
CA CYS A 5 -10.92 -0.58 15.79
C CYS A 5 -11.39 -0.38 17.24
N ARG A 6 -11.49 0.88 17.74
CA ARG A 6 -11.96 1.23 19.08
C ARG A 6 -13.32 1.93 19.10
N TRP A 7 -14.08 1.88 18.00
CA TRP A 7 -15.37 2.58 17.85
C TRP A 7 -15.31 4.11 17.89
N GLU A 8 -14.12 4.70 17.79
CA GLU A 8 -13.96 6.16 17.77
C GLU A 8 -14.31 6.75 16.39
N ILE A 9 -14.20 5.93 15.33
CA ILE A 9 -14.45 6.33 13.94
C ILE A 9 -15.25 5.23 13.23
N PRO A 10 -16.43 5.53 12.65
CA PRO A 10 -17.29 4.52 12.03
C PRO A 10 -16.75 3.98 10.69
N ILE A 11 -15.95 4.77 9.97
CA ILE A 11 -15.39 4.40 8.66
C ILE A 11 -13.93 4.81 8.59
N GLY A 12 -13.05 3.88 8.25
CA GLY A 12 -11.61 4.15 8.04
C GLY A 12 -11.16 3.74 6.64
N ILE A 13 -10.40 4.61 5.97
CA ILE A 13 -9.70 4.28 4.73
C ILE A 13 -8.33 3.71 5.09
N SER A 14 -8.04 2.50 4.61
CA SER A 14 -6.80 1.78 4.94
C SER A 14 -6.47 0.73 3.89
N PHE A 15 -5.25 0.22 3.92
CA PHE A 15 -4.84 -0.97 3.16
C PHE A 15 -5.62 -2.22 3.61
N ALA A 16 -6.05 -3.02 2.64
CA ALA A 16 -6.79 -4.26 2.86
C ALA A 16 -6.07 -5.22 3.80
N PHE A 17 -4.75 -5.38 3.65
CA PHE A 17 -3.95 -6.25 4.52
C PHE A 17 -3.98 -5.83 5.99
N ARG A 18 -3.99 -4.52 6.28
CA ARG A 18 -4.13 -4.02 7.66
C ARG A 18 -5.53 -4.28 8.21
N GLY A 19 -6.55 -4.19 7.38
CA GLY A 19 -7.92 -4.59 7.73
C GLY A 19 -8.01 -6.05 8.07
N ALA A 20 -7.48 -6.92 7.21
CA ALA A 20 -7.45 -8.36 7.38
C ALA A 20 -6.76 -8.77 8.69
N LYS A 21 -5.56 -8.23 8.95
CA LYS A 21 -4.84 -8.43 10.22
C LYS A 21 -5.64 -7.95 11.45
N SER A 22 -6.31 -6.81 11.34
CA SER A 22 -7.12 -6.28 12.45
C SER A 22 -8.36 -7.15 12.73
N LYS A 23 -9.02 -7.64 11.67
CA LYS A 23 -10.16 -8.56 11.78
C LYS A 23 -9.74 -9.91 12.37
N ALA A 24 -8.61 -10.46 11.91
CA ALA A 24 -8.01 -11.67 12.48
C ALA A 24 -7.66 -11.52 13.97
N ALA A 25 -7.26 -10.31 14.39
CA ALA A 25 -7.02 -9.98 15.80
C ALA A 25 -8.32 -9.73 16.62
N GLY A 26 -9.50 -9.95 16.04
CA GLY A 26 -10.79 -9.83 16.72
C GLY A 26 -11.42 -8.44 16.68
N ALA A 27 -10.90 -7.51 15.86
CA ALA A 27 -11.53 -6.20 15.71
C ALA A 27 -12.93 -6.33 15.05
N PRO A 28 -13.97 -5.68 15.58
CA PRO A 28 -15.33 -5.77 15.05
C PRO A 28 -15.49 -4.85 13.82
N LEU A 29 -14.87 -5.24 12.71
CA LEU A 29 -14.89 -4.47 11.46
C LEU A 29 -15.22 -5.35 10.25
N ASP A 30 -15.75 -4.69 9.22
CA ASP A 30 -15.90 -5.23 7.88
C ASP A 30 -14.97 -4.53 6.91
N ILE A 31 -14.46 -5.30 5.95
CA ILE A 31 -13.54 -4.82 4.92
C ILE A 31 -14.35 -4.73 3.64
N ILE A 32 -14.50 -3.52 3.12
CA ILE A 32 -15.30 -3.24 1.92
C ILE A 32 -14.35 -2.89 0.78
N VAL A 33 -14.54 -3.56 -0.36
CA VAL A 33 -13.90 -3.20 -1.63
C VAL A 33 -14.87 -2.32 -2.41
N PRO A 34 -14.54 -1.04 -2.65
CA PRO A 34 -15.36 -0.16 -3.48
C PRO A 34 -15.57 -0.73 -4.89
N SER A 35 -16.80 -0.67 -5.40
CA SER A 35 -17.17 -1.19 -6.72
C SER A 35 -16.53 -0.44 -7.88
N GLU A 36 -16.18 0.83 -7.67
CA GLU A 36 -15.56 1.73 -8.63
C GLU A 36 -14.06 1.45 -8.80
N GLY A 37 -13.49 0.61 -7.94
CA GLY A 37 -12.10 0.20 -7.94
C GLY A 37 -11.31 0.72 -6.74
N VAL A 38 -10.11 0.18 -6.57
CA VAL A 38 -9.17 0.52 -5.49
C VAL A 38 -7.85 1.00 -6.05
N GLY A 39 -7.32 2.05 -5.42
CA GLY A 39 -5.95 2.47 -5.64
C GLY A 39 -4.97 1.44 -5.05
N TRP A 40 -3.79 1.38 -5.63
CA TRP A 40 -2.68 0.54 -5.18
C TRP A 40 -1.36 1.25 -5.46
N ASP A 41 -0.35 0.95 -4.66
CA ASP A 41 1.02 1.43 -4.85
C ASP A 41 1.98 0.27 -5.10
N MET A 42 3.11 0.59 -5.71
CA MET A 42 4.21 -0.34 -5.93
C MET A 42 5.42 0.18 -5.16
N GLU A 43 5.95 -0.64 -4.27
CA GLU A 43 7.22 -0.34 -3.61
C GLU A 43 8.35 -0.55 -4.62
N ALA A 44 9.16 0.49 -4.84
CA ALA A 44 10.25 0.48 -5.82
C ALA A 44 11.60 0.64 -5.11
N THR A 45 12.60 -0.08 -5.61
CA THR A 45 14.00 0.02 -5.15
C THR A 45 14.83 0.70 -6.23
N ALA A 46 15.65 1.68 -5.84
CA ALA A 46 16.56 2.38 -6.74
C ALA A 46 17.93 2.63 -6.09
N ILE A 47 18.99 2.65 -6.90
CA ILE A 47 20.33 3.02 -6.46
C ILE A 47 20.47 4.55 -6.52
N VAL A 48 20.88 5.15 -5.42
CA VAL A 48 21.15 6.60 -5.36
C VAL A 48 22.35 6.96 -6.23
N ALA A 49 22.18 7.92 -7.13
CA ALA A 49 23.24 8.41 -8.01
C ALA A 49 24.44 8.93 -7.21
N GLY A 50 25.66 8.57 -7.65
CA GLY A 50 26.91 9.01 -7.01
C GLY A 50 27.30 8.26 -5.74
N THR A 51 26.63 7.14 -5.41
CA THR A 51 27.03 6.32 -4.25
C THR A 51 28.47 5.81 -4.37
N SER A 52 29.23 5.89 -3.28
CA SER A 52 30.59 5.33 -3.18
C SER A 52 30.60 3.80 -3.03
N LYS A 53 29.43 3.18 -2.90
CA LYS A 53 29.22 1.74 -2.67
C LYS A 53 28.38 1.10 -3.77
N LEU A 54 28.65 1.45 -5.03
CA LEU A 54 27.85 1.00 -6.18
C LEU A 54 27.74 -0.53 -6.27
N GLU A 55 28.86 -1.26 -6.13
CA GLU A 55 28.85 -2.73 -6.22
C GLU A 55 27.98 -3.37 -5.13
N ALA A 56 28.04 -2.84 -3.90
CA ALA A 56 27.21 -3.34 -2.80
C ALA A 56 25.73 -3.00 -3.01
N ALA A 57 25.43 -1.81 -3.52
CA ALA A 57 24.07 -1.39 -3.83
C ALA A 57 23.47 -2.25 -4.95
N GLN A 58 24.24 -2.57 -5.99
CA GLN A 58 23.81 -3.47 -7.06
C GLN A 58 23.47 -4.86 -6.53
N LYS A 59 24.34 -5.47 -5.71
CA LYS A 59 24.06 -6.78 -5.10
C LYS A 59 22.77 -6.79 -4.29
N LEU A 60 22.47 -5.70 -3.57
CA LEU A 60 21.21 -5.59 -2.81
C LEU A 60 20.00 -5.47 -3.74
N VAL A 61 20.08 -4.65 -4.80
CA VAL A 61 18.99 -4.49 -5.77
C VAL A 61 18.74 -5.80 -6.51
N ASP A 62 19.80 -6.48 -6.96
CA ASP A 62 19.72 -7.78 -7.63
C ASP A 62 19.04 -8.82 -6.74
N PHE A 63 19.38 -8.85 -5.44
CA PHE A 63 18.70 -9.70 -4.46
C PHE A 63 17.22 -9.32 -4.28
N SER A 64 16.91 -8.02 -4.18
CA SER A 64 15.55 -7.56 -3.85
C SER A 64 14.47 -7.97 -4.87
N VAL A 65 14.87 -8.31 -6.09
CA VAL A 65 13.97 -8.73 -7.17
C VAL A 65 13.87 -10.24 -7.34
N THR A 66 14.60 -11.04 -6.55
CA THR A 66 14.55 -12.50 -6.68
C THR A 66 13.25 -13.08 -6.12
N LYS A 67 13.00 -14.35 -6.46
CA LYS A 67 11.86 -15.10 -5.92
C LYS A 67 11.97 -15.23 -4.41
N GLU A 68 13.16 -15.53 -3.90
CA GLU A 68 13.43 -15.73 -2.47
C GLU A 68 13.12 -14.45 -1.68
N ALA A 69 13.51 -13.28 -2.19
CA ALA A 69 13.17 -12.01 -1.55
C ALA A 69 11.66 -11.78 -1.54
N ASN A 70 10.95 -12.07 -2.64
CA ASN A 70 9.50 -11.95 -2.70
C ASN A 70 8.77 -12.94 -1.79
N GLU A 71 9.32 -14.15 -1.59
CA GLU A 71 8.81 -15.12 -0.62
C GLU A 71 8.92 -14.57 0.81
N MET A 72 10.02 -13.88 1.14
CA MET A 72 10.16 -13.18 2.43
C MET A 72 9.16 -12.02 2.55
N TYR A 73 8.98 -11.23 1.48
CA TYR A 73 8.01 -10.12 1.50
C TYR A 73 6.59 -10.60 1.75
N ASN A 74 6.21 -11.79 1.29
CA ASN A 74 4.85 -12.29 1.48
C ASN A 74 4.47 -12.59 2.95
N GLU A 75 5.44 -12.64 3.88
CA GLU A 75 5.14 -12.65 5.32
C GLU A 75 4.54 -11.31 5.79
N GLY A 76 4.96 -10.21 5.16
CA GLY A 76 4.59 -8.84 5.48
C GLY A 76 3.55 -8.22 4.56
N TYR A 77 3.33 -8.79 3.37
CA TYR A 77 2.50 -8.23 2.31
C TYR A 77 1.56 -9.27 1.69
N ALA A 78 0.31 -8.87 1.45
CA ALA A 78 -0.67 -9.74 0.79
C ALA A 78 -0.41 -9.95 -0.70
N VAL A 79 0.24 -8.98 -1.33
CA VAL A 79 0.53 -8.97 -2.77
C VAL A 79 2.01 -8.67 -2.92
N VAL A 80 2.71 -9.47 -3.72
CA VAL A 80 4.13 -9.30 -4.03
C VAL A 80 4.32 -9.33 -5.54
N ALA A 81 5.41 -8.75 -6.02
CA ALA A 81 5.63 -8.55 -7.46
C ALA A 81 5.88 -9.86 -8.23
N TYR A 82 6.42 -10.90 -7.56
CA TYR A 82 6.73 -12.16 -8.20
C TYR A 82 5.46 -13.04 -8.39
N PRO A 83 5.07 -13.39 -9.62
CA PRO A 83 3.87 -14.19 -9.87
C PRO A 83 3.90 -15.55 -9.16
N GLY A 84 2.79 -15.93 -8.55
CA GLY A 84 2.63 -17.23 -7.87
C GLY A 84 3.27 -17.35 -6.49
N VAL A 85 3.89 -16.28 -5.96
CA VAL A 85 4.46 -16.27 -4.60
C VAL A 85 3.44 -15.85 -3.54
N ALA A 86 2.51 -14.96 -3.90
CA ALA A 86 1.52 -14.45 -2.96
C ALA A 86 0.63 -15.58 -2.40
N LYS A 87 0.67 -15.77 -1.07
CA LYS A 87 -0.19 -16.73 -0.36
C LYS A 87 -1.51 -16.06 0.05
N PRO A 88 -2.60 -16.85 0.18
CA PRO A 88 -3.85 -16.35 0.74
C PRO A 88 -3.63 -15.77 2.14
N VAL A 89 -4.26 -14.63 2.40
CA VAL A 89 -4.28 -13.99 3.71
C VAL A 89 -5.67 -14.17 4.31
N GLU A 90 -5.73 -14.60 5.57
CA GLU A 90 -7.00 -14.75 6.30
C GLU A 90 -7.77 -13.42 6.36
N HIS A 91 -9.07 -13.46 6.07
CA HIS A 91 -9.95 -12.28 5.98
C HIS A 91 -9.53 -11.24 4.92
N PHE A 92 -8.66 -11.59 3.97
CA PHE A 92 -8.40 -10.72 2.84
C PHE A 92 -9.64 -10.64 1.93
N PRO A 93 -10.04 -9.44 1.49
CA PRO A 93 -11.25 -9.31 0.70
C PRO A 93 -11.12 -9.97 -0.67
N GLU A 94 -12.13 -10.74 -1.05
CA GLU A 94 -12.26 -11.28 -2.40
C GLU A 94 -12.42 -10.15 -3.42
N GLY A 95 -11.92 -10.36 -4.65
CA GLY A 95 -12.08 -9.40 -5.74
C GLY A 95 -11.16 -8.16 -5.66
N LEU A 96 -10.30 -8.04 -4.64
CA LEU A 96 -9.46 -6.84 -4.47
C LEU A 96 -8.46 -6.68 -5.62
N ILE A 97 -7.86 -7.78 -6.09
CA ILE A 97 -6.87 -7.74 -7.18
C ILE A 97 -7.55 -7.28 -8.47
N GLU A 98 -8.74 -7.79 -8.74
CA GLU A 98 -9.56 -7.44 -9.90
C GLU A 98 -10.09 -6.01 -9.82
N ALA A 99 -10.31 -5.48 -8.61
CA ALA A 99 -10.72 -4.11 -8.37
C ALA A 99 -9.58 -3.09 -8.48
N MET A 100 -8.31 -3.52 -8.59
CA MET A 100 -7.18 -2.59 -8.73
C MET A 100 -7.33 -1.77 -10.01
N ILE A 101 -7.34 -0.45 -9.86
CA ILE A 101 -7.45 0.45 -11.01
C ILE A 101 -6.19 0.35 -11.90
N PRO A 102 -6.30 0.63 -13.20
CA PRO A 102 -5.13 0.90 -14.02
C PRO A 102 -4.44 2.17 -13.48
N ASN A 103 -3.32 1.98 -12.77
CA ASN A 103 -2.63 3.08 -12.10
C ASN A 103 -1.51 3.64 -12.98
N ASP A 104 -1.54 4.94 -13.24
CA ASP A 104 -0.52 5.66 -13.98
C ASP A 104 0.48 6.31 -13.01
N PHE A 105 1.57 5.58 -12.74
CA PHE A 105 2.62 6.04 -11.82
C PHE A 105 3.37 7.27 -12.33
N GLU A 106 3.53 7.42 -13.64
CA GLU A 106 4.22 8.58 -14.22
C GLU A 106 3.36 9.84 -14.03
N PHE A 107 2.07 9.75 -14.34
CA PHE A 107 1.13 10.82 -14.08
C PHE A 107 1.12 11.18 -12.58
N ALA A 108 0.98 10.19 -11.70
CA ALA A 108 0.95 10.39 -10.26
C ALA A 108 2.22 11.10 -9.75
N ALA A 109 3.40 10.68 -10.22
CA ALA A 109 4.68 11.27 -9.84
C ALA A 109 4.80 12.72 -10.35
N ASN A 110 4.55 12.95 -11.65
CA ASN A 110 4.69 14.27 -12.28
C ASN A 110 3.65 15.28 -11.76
N ASN A 111 2.50 14.81 -11.30
CA ASN A 111 1.41 15.67 -10.80
C ASN A 111 1.35 15.75 -9.27
N ARG A 112 2.22 15.06 -8.53
CA ARG A 112 2.15 14.96 -7.06
C ARG A 112 2.00 16.32 -6.38
N ALA A 113 2.85 17.29 -6.76
CA ALA A 113 2.82 18.62 -6.16
C ALA A 113 1.48 19.35 -6.40
N ARG A 114 0.95 19.25 -7.63
CA ARG A 114 -0.35 19.85 -8.00
C ARG A 114 -1.49 19.20 -7.22
N ILE A 115 -1.52 17.86 -7.15
CA ILE A 115 -2.56 17.10 -6.46
C ILE A 115 -2.57 17.44 -4.97
N LEU A 116 -1.40 17.45 -4.32
CA LEU A 116 -1.30 17.79 -2.89
C LEU A 116 -1.72 19.23 -2.60
N LYS A 117 -1.32 20.18 -3.46
CA LYS A 117 -1.74 21.58 -3.33
C LYS A 117 -3.25 21.73 -3.46
N GLU A 118 -3.86 21.05 -4.42
CA GLU A 118 -5.31 21.08 -4.62
C GLU A 118 -6.04 20.47 -3.42
N TRP A 119 -5.54 19.35 -2.90
CA TRP A 119 -6.09 18.71 -1.70
C TRP A 119 -6.05 19.66 -0.50
N GLN A 120 -4.89 20.27 -0.23
CA GLN A 120 -4.73 21.23 0.86
C GLN A 120 -5.69 22.42 0.69
N SER A 121 -5.78 22.99 -0.51
CA SER A 121 -6.68 24.13 -0.77
C SER A 121 -8.15 23.81 -0.53
N ARG A 122 -8.59 22.57 -0.76
CA ARG A 122 -10.00 22.17 -0.61
C ARG A 122 -10.35 21.73 0.80
N TYR A 123 -9.42 21.09 1.49
CA TYR A 123 -9.74 20.30 2.68
C TYR A 123 -8.96 20.70 3.94
N ASP A 124 -7.86 21.46 3.85
CA ASP A 124 -7.05 21.84 5.02
C ASP A 124 -7.68 22.96 5.87
N GLY A 125 -8.64 23.72 5.32
CA GLY A 125 -9.36 24.77 6.07
C GLY A 125 -10.35 24.25 7.13
N LYS A 126 -10.54 22.93 7.23
CA LYS A 126 -11.44 22.27 8.20
C LYS A 126 -10.68 21.45 9.26
N SER A 127 -9.36 21.56 9.29
CA SER A 127 -8.50 20.95 10.30
C SER A 127 -8.73 21.63 11.66
N ASP A 128 -8.73 20.87 12.76
CA ASP A 128 -8.80 21.42 14.12
C ASP A 128 -7.75 22.53 14.32
N PRO A 129 -8.04 23.57 15.13
CA PRO A 129 -7.07 24.62 15.42
C PRO A 129 -5.77 24.03 15.99
N LYS A 130 -4.64 24.54 15.50
CA LYS A 130 -3.29 24.12 15.89
C LYS A 130 -2.98 24.32 17.37
#